data_AF-A0A934ZZP6-F1
#
_entry.id   AF-A0A934ZZP6-F1
#
_cell.length_a   1.000
_cell.length_b   1.000
_cell.length_c   1.000
_cell.angle_alpha   90.00
_cell.angle_beta   90.00
_cell.angle_gamma   90.00
#
_symmetry.space_group_name_H-M   'P 1'
#
loop_
_entity.id
_entity.type
_entity.pdbx_description
1 polymer ?
#
loop_
_entity_poly.entity_id
_entity_poly.type
_entity_poly.pdbx_seq_one_letter_code
_entity_poly.pdbx_strand_id
1 'polypeptide(L)'
;MREQYRWKYWVWALLSVPAVYALLRYGTDTISYGQALHETGDWSVGLLCLALAVTPLRRIAPASRWPRRLMYHRRAIGVASFAYAAIHTLLYLQRKWGFGLIQKEALEIGIATGWFALLIMLLLAVTSNDYSVRSLRRNWQRLHRAVYFAAAATLAHWVLTALDPTTAYIACGALVLVQALRFIRRRV
;
A
#
# COMPACT_ATOMS: atom_id res chain seq x y z
N MET A 1 12.22 -17.14 -22.99
CA MET A 1 11.34 -17.36 -21.82
C MET A 1 12.04 -17.30 -20.45
N ARG A 2 13.37 -17.53 -20.32
CA ARG A 2 14.08 -17.46 -19.01
C ARG A 2 14.36 -16.04 -18.49
N GLU A 3 14.51 -15.05 -19.37
CA GLU A 3 14.83 -13.66 -18.96
C GLU A 3 13.67 -12.96 -18.24
N GLN A 4 12.43 -13.28 -18.59
CA GLN A 4 11.23 -12.68 -17.98
C GLN A 4 11.08 -13.07 -16.49
N TYR A 5 11.63 -14.22 -16.09
CA TYR A 5 11.62 -14.69 -14.69
C TYR A 5 12.63 -14.00 -13.79
N ARG A 6 13.79 -13.55 -14.33
CA ARG A 6 14.82 -12.85 -13.55
C ARG A 6 14.33 -11.49 -13.03
N TRP A 7 13.50 -10.82 -13.81
CA TRP A 7 12.96 -9.50 -13.47
C TRP A 7 12.06 -9.49 -12.23
N LYS A 8 11.42 -10.61 -11.89
CA LYS A 8 10.56 -10.64 -10.68
C LYS A 8 11.39 -10.41 -9.41
N TYR A 9 12.58 -10.99 -9.34
CA TYR A 9 13.43 -10.91 -8.15
C TYR A 9 14.00 -9.51 -7.97
N TRP A 10 14.37 -8.84 -9.07
CA TRP A 10 14.83 -7.45 -9.04
C TRP A 10 13.76 -6.48 -8.54
N VAL A 11 12.50 -6.69 -8.92
CA VAL A 11 11.38 -5.87 -8.43
C VAL A 11 11.17 -6.07 -6.93
N TRP A 12 11.22 -7.31 -6.44
CA TRP A 12 11.13 -7.56 -5.00
C TRP A 12 12.31 -6.99 -4.22
N ALA A 13 13.53 -7.15 -4.73
CA ALA A 13 14.73 -6.54 -4.15
C ALA A 13 14.56 -5.01 -4.05
N LEU A 14 14.19 -4.35 -5.14
CA LEU A 14 13.95 -2.91 -5.17
C LEU A 14 12.86 -2.47 -4.18
N LEU A 15 11.73 -3.19 -4.13
CA LEU A 15 10.63 -2.87 -3.22
C LEU A 15 10.99 -3.11 -1.74
N SER A 16 11.89 -4.06 -1.45
CA SER A 16 12.35 -4.35 -0.09
C SER A 16 13.44 -3.41 0.43
N VAL A 17 14.20 -2.76 -0.46
CA VAL A 17 15.36 -1.92 -0.07
C VAL A 17 14.98 -0.86 0.98
N PRO A 18 13.92 -0.05 0.81
CA PRO A 18 13.57 0.95 1.81
C PRO A 18 13.18 0.35 3.17
N ALA A 19 12.42 -0.76 3.19
CA ALA A 19 12.08 -1.48 4.41
C ALA A 19 13.32 -2.00 5.14
N VAL A 20 14.22 -2.67 4.41
CA VAL A 20 15.47 -3.19 4.98
C VAL A 20 16.31 -2.05 5.52
N TYR A 21 16.45 -0.97 4.76
CA TYR A 21 17.21 0.20 5.18
C TYR A 21 16.63 0.89 6.43
N ALA A 22 15.30 1.05 6.51
CA ALA A 22 14.62 1.61 7.67
C ALA A 22 14.78 0.71 8.91
N LEU A 23 14.60 -0.62 8.75
CA LEU A 23 14.73 -1.58 9.84
C LEU A 23 16.16 -1.69 10.36
N LEU A 24 17.17 -1.67 9.48
CA LEU A 24 18.57 -1.64 9.88
C LEU A 24 18.86 -0.37 10.69
N ARG A 25 18.44 0.80 10.19
CA ARG A 25 18.63 2.06 10.90
C ARG A 25 17.95 2.08 12.27
N TYR A 26 16.76 1.50 12.36
CA TYR A 26 16.04 1.38 13.64
C TYR A 26 16.77 0.41 14.58
N GLY A 27 17.25 -0.73 14.09
CA GLY A 27 17.98 -1.71 14.89
C GLY A 27 19.38 -1.27 15.34
N THR A 28 19.98 -0.30 14.65
CA THR A 28 21.25 0.34 15.05
C THR A 28 21.04 1.65 15.82
N ASP A 29 19.81 1.92 16.30
CA ASP A 29 19.42 3.13 17.05
C ASP A 29 19.77 4.46 16.36
N THR A 30 19.92 4.45 15.02
CA THR A 30 20.21 5.67 14.24
C THR A 30 18.96 6.50 13.96
N ILE A 31 17.78 5.87 14.01
CA ILE A 31 16.48 6.55 13.92
C ILE A 31 15.62 6.15 15.11
N SER A 32 14.79 7.09 15.55
CA SER A 32 13.81 6.86 16.60
C SER A 32 12.69 5.92 16.16
N TYR A 33 12.01 5.33 17.14
CA TYR A 33 10.77 4.57 16.93
C TYR A 33 9.74 5.34 16.09
N GLY A 34 9.53 6.62 16.39
CA GLY A 34 8.56 7.46 15.66
C GLY A 34 8.94 7.62 14.18
N GLN A 35 10.23 7.81 13.88
CA GLN A 35 10.71 7.89 12.49
C GLN A 35 10.53 6.58 11.74
N ALA A 36 10.89 5.44 12.35
CA ALA A 36 10.70 4.12 11.73
C ALA A 36 9.21 3.84 11.46
N LEU A 37 8.33 4.22 12.40
CA LEU A 37 6.89 4.08 12.26
C LEU A 37 6.33 4.96 11.13
N HIS A 38 6.74 6.23 11.07
CA HIS A 38 6.33 7.15 10.00
C HIS A 38 6.82 6.69 8.63
N GLU A 39 8.11 6.38 8.49
CA GLU A 39 8.68 5.97 7.20
C GLU A 39 8.00 4.71 6.65
N THR A 40 7.78 3.69 7.48
CA THR A 40 7.12 2.45 7.04
C THR A 40 5.65 2.67 6.66
N GLY A 41 4.96 3.59 7.34
CA GLY A 41 3.61 4.02 6.99
C GLY A 41 3.55 4.76 5.64
N ASP A 42 4.46 5.71 5.43
CA ASP A 42 4.54 6.49 4.19
C ASP A 42 4.83 5.61 2.97
N TRP A 43 5.74 4.64 3.10
CA TRP A 43 6.00 3.65 2.04
C TRP A 43 4.78 2.78 1.75
N SER A 44 4.06 2.34 2.78
CA SER A 44 2.82 1.56 2.62
C SER A 44 1.79 2.33 1.79
N VAL A 45 1.48 3.57 2.17
CA VAL A 45 0.50 4.43 1.48
C VAL A 45 0.98 4.77 0.07
N GLY A 46 2.24 5.14 -0.09
CA GLY A 46 2.82 5.49 -1.38
C GLY A 46 2.70 4.35 -2.39
N LEU A 47 3.01 3.11 -1.97
CA LEU A 47 2.87 1.93 -2.82
C LEU A 47 1.40 1.60 -3.12
N LEU A 48 0.48 1.81 -2.17
CA LEU A 48 -0.95 1.64 -2.40
C LEU A 48 -1.48 2.63 -3.45
N CYS A 49 -1.14 3.91 -3.30
CA CYS A 49 -1.47 4.96 -4.26
C CYS A 49 -0.88 4.65 -5.64
N LEU A 50 0.39 4.21 -5.69
CA LEU A 50 1.03 3.80 -6.94
C LEU A 50 0.27 2.64 -7.60
N ALA A 51 -0.12 1.61 -6.85
CA ALA A 51 -0.87 0.46 -7.35
C ALA A 51 -2.24 0.85 -7.94
N LEU A 52 -2.88 1.88 -7.37
CA LEU A 52 -4.14 2.44 -7.87
C LEU A 52 -3.92 3.33 -9.10
N ALA A 53 -2.84 4.11 -9.13
CA ALA A 53 -2.48 5.03 -10.21
C ALA A 53 -2.05 4.32 -11.50
N VAL A 54 -1.58 3.06 -11.44
CA VAL A 54 -1.13 2.33 -12.65
C VAL A 54 -2.19 2.28 -13.76
N THR A 55 -3.45 2.05 -13.40
CA THR A 55 -4.56 1.91 -14.36
C THR A 55 -4.89 3.22 -15.09
N PRO A 56 -5.14 4.35 -14.41
CA PRO A 56 -5.37 5.62 -15.07
C PRO A 56 -4.15 6.10 -15.87
N LEU A 57 -2.93 5.93 -15.36
CA LEU A 57 -1.70 6.30 -16.07
C LEU A 57 -1.57 5.58 -17.42
N ARG A 58 -1.90 4.28 -17.50
CA ARG A 58 -1.94 3.56 -18.77
C ARG A 58 -2.94 4.15 -19.76
N ARG A 59 -4.08 4.66 -19.29
CA ARG A 59 -5.09 5.26 -20.17
C ARG A 59 -4.69 6.65 -20.66
N ILE A 60 -3.96 7.40 -19.85
CA ILE A 60 -3.49 8.75 -20.18
C ILE A 60 -2.31 8.70 -21.15
N ALA A 61 -1.43 7.70 -21.03
CA ALA A 61 -0.26 7.54 -21.89
C ALA A 61 -0.24 6.16 -22.59
N PRO A 62 -1.18 5.88 -23.52
CA PRO A 62 -1.33 4.56 -24.15
C PRO A 62 -0.13 4.17 -25.04
N ALA A 63 0.58 5.15 -25.61
CA ALA A 63 1.76 4.95 -26.45
C ALA A 63 3.04 4.67 -25.65
N SER A 64 3.06 4.94 -24.34
CA SER A 64 4.24 4.71 -23.52
C SER A 64 4.39 3.24 -23.12
N ARG A 65 5.63 2.71 -23.21
CA ARG A 65 5.96 1.34 -22.77
C ARG A 65 5.98 1.20 -21.25
N TRP A 66 6.13 2.30 -20.52
CA TRP A 66 6.34 2.31 -19.06
C TRP A 66 5.08 1.92 -18.26
N PRO A 67 3.87 2.47 -18.50
CA PRO A 67 2.65 2.06 -17.80
C PRO A 67 2.27 0.59 -18.05
N ARG A 68 2.58 0.07 -19.25
CA ARG A 68 2.36 -1.34 -19.61
C ARG A 68 3.22 -2.27 -18.76
N ARG A 69 4.48 -1.88 -18.50
CA ARG A 69 5.41 -2.62 -17.64
C ARG A 69 4.99 -2.58 -16.18
N LEU A 70 4.54 -1.41 -15.71
CA LEU A 70 4.06 -1.22 -14.35
C LEU A 70 2.79 -2.05 -14.05
N MET A 71 1.91 -2.23 -15.05
CA MET A 71 0.76 -3.14 -14.92
C MET A 71 1.14 -4.59 -14.62
N TYR A 72 2.25 -5.08 -15.16
CA TYR A 72 2.74 -6.43 -14.89
C TYR A 72 3.16 -6.59 -13.42
N HIS A 73 3.68 -5.53 -12.82
CA HIS A 73 4.16 -5.51 -11.43
C HIS A 73 3.13 -4.97 -10.43
N ARG A 74 1.93 -4.56 -10.88
CA ARG A 74 0.88 -4.00 -10.01
C ARG A 74 0.55 -4.90 -8.82
N ARG A 75 0.52 -6.22 -9.02
CA ARG A 75 0.26 -7.19 -7.94
C ARG A 75 1.39 -7.18 -6.91
N ALA A 76 2.63 -7.21 -7.35
CA ALA A 76 3.80 -7.14 -6.47
C ALA A 76 3.84 -5.83 -5.67
N ILE A 77 3.52 -4.70 -6.31
CA ILE A 77 3.43 -3.39 -5.64
C ILE A 77 2.35 -3.41 -4.55
N GLY A 78 1.18 -3.98 -4.82
CA GLY A 78 0.11 -4.10 -3.83
C GLY A 78 0.48 -5.00 -2.65
N VAL A 79 1.16 -6.12 -2.90
CA VAL A 79 1.65 -7.00 -1.82
C VAL A 79 2.77 -6.33 -1.03
N ALA A 80 3.67 -5.59 -1.68
CA ALA A 80 4.69 -4.81 -1.00
C ALA A 80 4.06 -3.75 -0.08
N SER A 81 3.06 -3.00 -0.56
CA SER A 81 2.28 -2.07 0.27
C SER A 81 1.74 -2.75 1.54
N PHE A 82 1.17 -3.95 1.43
CA PHE A 82 0.75 -4.74 2.60
C PHE A 82 1.93 -5.13 3.51
N ALA A 83 3.07 -5.54 2.96
CA ALA A 83 4.25 -5.88 3.77
C ALA A 83 4.76 -4.68 4.58
N TYR A 84 4.79 -3.48 4.00
CA TYR A 84 5.09 -2.24 4.72
C TYR A 84 4.05 -1.93 5.79
N ALA A 85 2.76 -2.10 5.49
CA ALA A 85 1.69 -1.95 6.48
C ALA A 85 1.86 -2.93 7.66
N ALA A 86 2.23 -4.18 7.39
CA ALA A 86 2.48 -5.19 8.42
C ALA A 86 3.69 -4.81 9.28
N ILE A 87 4.80 -4.36 8.68
CA ILE A 87 5.97 -3.86 9.42
C ILE A 87 5.58 -2.67 10.30
N HIS A 88 4.84 -1.70 9.75
CA HIS A 88 4.34 -0.54 10.49
C HIS A 88 3.50 -0.97 11.71
N THR A 89 2.57 -1.92 11.53
CA THR A 89 1.77 -2.46 12.64
C THR A 89 2.62 -3.24 13.65
N LEU A 90 3.62 -4.00 13.21
CA LEU A 90 4.51 -4.72 14.12
C LEU A 90 5.35 -3.77 14.97
N LEU A 91 5.86 -2.69 14.37
CA LEU A 91 6.53 -1.62 15.11
C LEU A 91 5.58 -1.00 16.14
N TYR A 92 4.36 -0.63 15.72
CA TYR A 92 3.33 -0.11 16.63
C TYR A 92 3.09 -1.04 17.83
N LEU A 93 2.91 -2.34 17.58
CA LEU A 93 2.67 -3.34 18.62
C LEU A 93 3.90 -3.55 19.52
N GLN A 94 5.12 -3.48 18.98
CA GLN A 94 6.36 -3.65 19.75
C GLN A 94 6.44 -2.70 20.94
N ARG A 95 5.97 -1.46 20.80
CA ARG A 95 6.01 -0.45 21.89
C ARG A 95 4.78 -0.47 22.80
N LYS A 96 3.71 -1.17 22.40
CA LYS A 96 2.38 -1.14 23.03
C LYS A 96 2.02 -2.44 23.77
N TRP A 97 2.99 -3.26 24.17
CA TRP A 97 2.83 -4.62 24.73
C TRP A 97 1.89 -4.79 25.96
N GLY A 98 1.30 -3.73 26.52
CA GLY A 98 0.27 -3.82 27.55
C GLY A 98 -1.12 -4.06 26.96
N PHE A 99 -1.68 -5.26 27.15
CA PHE A 99 -2.99 -5.69 26.61
C PHE A 99 -4.15 -4.70 26.90
N GLY A 100 -4.10 -3.98 28.03
CA GLY A 100 -5.09 -2.97 28.42
C GLY A 100 -4.98 -1.63 27.69
N LEU A 101 -3.77 -1.24 27.24
CA LEU A 101 -3.56 -0.02 26.45
C LEU A 101 -4.06 -0.23 25.01
N ILE A 102 -3.80 -1.43 24.45
CA ILE A 102 -4.19 -1.79 23.08
C ILE A 102 -5.70 -1.70 22.91
N GLN A 103 -6.50 -2.17 23.88
CA GLN A 103 -7.96 -2.17 23.75
C GLN A 103 -8.57 -0.76 23.73
N LYS A 104 -8.04 0.17 24.53
CA LYS A 104 -8.54 1.54 24.58
C LYS A 104 -8.17 2.31 23.31
N GLU A 105 -6.93 2.17 22.87
CA GLU A 105 -6.43 2.89 21.70
C GLU A 105 -6.91 2.27 20.37
N ALA A 106 -7.10 0.95 20.29
CA ALA A 106 -7.60 0.31 19.07
C ALA A 106 -9.02 0.78 18.68
N LEU A 107 -9.79 1.30 19.63
CA LEU A 107 -11.12 1.86 19.40
C LEU A 107 -11.09 3.35 19.04
N GLU A 108 -9.95 4.02 19.17
CA GLU A 108 -9.81 5.37 18.65
C GLU A 108 -9.99 5.34 17.12
N ILE A 109 -10.82 6.25 16.60
CA ILE A 109 -11.26 6.25 15.20
C ILE A 109 -10.06 6.24 14.24
N GLY A 110 -9.00 6.98 14.58
CA GLY A 110 -7.74 6.99 13.84
C GLY A 110 -7.14 5.58 13.72
N ILE A 111 -6.96 4.87 14.83
CA ILE A 111 -6.32 3.54 14.84
C ILE A 111 -7.26 2.46 14.29
N ALA A 112 -8.56 2.54 14.56
CA ALA A 112 -9.57 1.63 14.05
C ALA A 112 -9.61 1.59 12.51
N THR A 113 -9.47 2.75 11.86
CA THR A 113 -9.37 2.81 10.39
C THR A 113 -8.11 2.14 9.86
N GLY A 114 -7.00 2.19 10.62
CA GLY A 114 -5.76 1.46 10.31
C GLY A 114 -5.94 -0.07 10.38
N TRP A 115 -6.58 -0.57 11.44
CA TRP A 115 -6.91 -1.99 11.57
C TRP A 115 -7.83 -2.47 10.44
N PHE A 116 -8.85 -1.69 10.11
CA PHE A 116 -9.76 -2.01 9.02
C PHE A 116 -9.04 -2.05 7.66
N ALA A 117 -8.16 -1.08 7.39
CA ALA A 117 -7.32 -1.08 6.20
C ALA A 117 -6.42 -2.33 6.13
N LEU A 118 -5.73 -2.65 7.24
CA LEU A 118 -4.84 -3.80 7.33
C LEU A 118 -5.57 -5.11 7.05
N LEU A 119 -6.78 -5.29 7.58
CA LEU A 119 -7.59 -6.50 7.36
C LEU A 119 -7.95 -6.67 5.87
N ILE A 120 -8.38 -5.61 5.20
CA ILE A 120 -8.66 -5.67 3.76
C ILE A 120 -7.37 -5.96 2.99
N MET A 121 -6.27 -5.26 3.30
CA MET A 121 -4.98 -5.47 2.63
C MET A 121 -4.47 -6.90 2.81
N LEU A 122 -4.63 -7.51 3.98
CA LEU A 122 -4.29 -8.90 4.26
C LEU A 122 -5.07 -9.86 3.35
N LEU A 123 -6.40 -9.71 3.26
CA LEU A 123 -7.23 -10.55 2.39
C LEU A 123 -6.80 -10.43 0.91
N LEU A 124 -6.49 -9.21 0.47
CA LEU A 124 -6.00 -8.95 -0.88
C LEU A 124 -4.60 -9.53 -1.11
N ALA A 125 -3.72 -9.47 -0.11
CA ALA A 125 -2.36 -10.01 -0.21
C ALA A 125 -2.38 -11.54 -0.27
N VAL A 126 -3.16 -12.21 0.59
CA VAL A 126 -3.32 -13.67 0.59
C VAL A 126 -3.89 -14.16 -0.74
N THR A 127 -4.81 -13.41 -1.35
CA THR A 127 -5.40 -13.75 -2.66
C THR A 127 -4.61 -13.21 -3.86
N SER A 128 -3.42 -12.64 -3.65
CA SER A 128 -2.51 -12.14 -4.69
C SER A 128 -1.55 -13.22 -5.21
N ASN A 129 -2.04 -14.43 -5.46
CA ASN A 129 -1.26 -15.52 -6.05
C ASN A 129 -1.98 -16.12 -7.28
N ASP A 130 -1.23 -16.81 -8.14
CA ASP A 130 -1.77 -17.35 -9.39
C ASP A 130 -2.79 -18.46 -9.17
N TYR A 131 -2.76 -19.14 -8.02
CA TYR A 131 -3.75 -20.14 -7.66
C TYR A 131 -5.11 -19.50 -7.37
N SER A 132 -5.17 -18.48 -6.51
CA SER A 132 -6.39 -17.74 -6.17
C SER A 132 -7.02 -17.07 -7.38
N VAL A 133 -6.21 -16.54 -8.31
CA VAL A 133 -6.71 -15.95 -9.56
C VAL A 133 -7.40 -16.99 -10.43
N ARG A 134 -6.80 -18.18 -10.56
CA ARG A 134 -7.35 -19.29 -11.35
C ARG A 134 -8.59 -19.92 -10.70
N SER A 135 -8.60 -20.01 -9.37
CA SER A 135 -9.69 -20.60 -8.58
C SER A 135 -10.91 -19.67 -8.48
N LEU A 136 -10.73 -18.40 -8.09
CA LEU A 136 -11.82 -17.46 -7.83
C LEU A 136 -12.38 -16.78 -9.10
N ARG A 137 -11.63 -16.76 -10.20
CA ARG A 137 -12.05 -16.21 -11.52
C ARG A 137 -12.70 -14.82 -11.40
N ARG A 138 -13.99 -14.68 -11.72
CA ARG A 138 -14.73 -13.41 -11.66
C ARG A 138 -14.85 -12.86 -10.24
N ASN A 139 -14.89 -13.73 -9.22
CA ASN A 139 -14.95 -13.32 -7.82
C ASN A 139 -13.62 -12.72 -7.35
N TRP A 140 -12.49 -13.11 -7.94
CA TRP A 140 -11.20 -12.47 -7.67
C TRP A 140 -11.23 -10.97 -7.98
N GLN A 141 -11.81 -10.59 -9.13
CA GLN A 141 -11.95 -9.19 -9.49
C GLN A 141 -12.92 -8.44 -8.57
N ARG A 142 -13.99 -9.09 -8.10
CA ARG A 142 -14.92 -8.52 -7.12
C ARG A 142 -14.21 -8.24 -5.79
N LEU A 143 -13.47 -9.23 -5.28
CA LEU A 143 -12.68 -9.10 -4.06
C LEU A 143 -11.64 -7.99 -4.18
N HIS A 144 -10.87 -7.95 -5.27
CA HIS A 144 -9.84 -6.94 -5.49
C HIS A 144 -10.37 -5.52 -5.73
N ARG A 145 -11.69 -5.32 -5.87
CA ARG A 145 -12.28 -3.97 -5.79
C ARG A 145 -12.30 -3.42 -4.36
N ALA A 146 -12.19 -4.28 -3.34
CA ALA A 146 -12.05 -3.84 -1.96
C ALA A 146 -10.80 -2.99 -1.71
N VAL A 147 -9.83 -2.99 -2.64
CA VAL A 147 -8.66 -2.09 -2.58
C VAL A 147 -9.04 -0.60 -2.48
N TYR A 148 -10.20 -0.21 -3.01
CA TYR A 148 -10.70 1.17 -2.87
C TYR A 148 -11.12 1.49 -1.43
N PHE A 149 -11.73 0.51 -0.73
CA PHE A 149 -12.04 0.65 0.69
C PHE A 149 -10.76 0.64 1.53
N ALA A 150 -9.79 -0.23 1.21
CA ALA A 150 -8.49 -0.21 1.86
C ALA A 150 -7.81 1.15 1.71
N ALA A 151 -7.80 1.74 0.51
CA ALA A 151 -7.21 3.05 0.28
C ALA A 151 -7.92 4.18 1.03
N ALA A 152 -9.26 4.20 1.02
CA ALA A 152 -10.02 5.18 1.79
C ALA A 152 -9.71 5.07 3.30
N ALA A 153 -9.70 3.86 3.85
CA ALA A 153 -9.39 3.61 5.24
C ALA A 153 -7.93 3.96 5.59
N THR A 154 -6.97 3.66 4.70
CA THR A 154 -5.55 3.98 4.93
C THR A 154 -5.32 5.49 4.91
N LEU A 155 -5.95 6.22 3.97
CA LEU A 155 -5.85 7.69 3.92
C LEU A 155 -6.54 8.34 5.13
N ALA A 156 -7.69 7.82 5.55
CA ALA A 156 -8.36 8.27 6.76
C ALA A 156 -7.48 8.05 8.00
N HIS A 157 -6.89 6.86 8.14
CA HIS A 157 -5.94 6.55 9.20
C HIS A 157 -4.78 7.55 9.22
N TRP A 158 -4.17 7.81 8.06
CA TRP A 158 -3.04 8.73 7.95
C TRP A 158 -3.42 10.16 8.35
N VAL A 159 -4.55 10.68 7.86
CA VAL A 159 -5.03 12.04 8.20
C VAL A 159 -5.38 12.17 9.68
N LEU A 160 -5.98 11.13 10.28
CA LEU A 160 -6.43 11.17 11.67
C LEU A 160 -5.31 10.95 12.70
N THR A 161 -4.14 10.45 12.27
CA THR A 161 -3.03 10.12 13.17
C THR A 161 -1.77 10.94 12.91
N ALA A 162 -1.66 11.62 11.77
CA ALA A 162 -0.53 12.48 11.46
C ALA A 162 -0.57 13.78 12.27
N LEU A 163 0.60 14.21 12.77
CA LEU A 163 0.78 15.53 13.38
C LEU A 163 0.63 16.65 12.33
N ASP A 164 1.15 16.44 11.12
CA ASP A 164 0.95 17.30 9.97
C ASP A 164 0.36 16.48 8.79
N PRO A 165 -0.95 16.60 8.52
CA PRO A 165 -1.62 15.86 7.45
C PRO A 165 -1.41 16.46 6.05
N THR A 166 -0.58 17.50 5.88
CA THR A 166 -0.40 18.18 4.58
C THR A 166 0.00 17.22 3.46
N THR A 167 0.99 16.36 3.71
CA THR A 167 1.42 15.34 2.75
C THR A 167 0.31 14.35 2.42
N ALA A 168 -0.51 14.00 3.42
CA ALA A 168 -1.66 13.11 3.24
C ALA A 168 -2.72 13.75 2.31
N TYR A 169 -3.02 15.03 2.49
CA TYR A 169 -3.94 15.76 1.62
C TYR A 169 -3.42 15.89 0.19
N ILE A 170 -2.12 16.16 0.00
CA ILE A 170 -1.51 16.20 -1.33
C ILE A 170 -1.62 14.83 -2.01
N ALA A 171 -1.32 13.74 -1.28
CA ALA A 171 -1.46 12.38 -1.80
C ALA A 171 -2.91 12.03 -2.15
N CYS A 172 -3.88 12.43 -1.32
CA CYS A 172 -5.32 12.29 -1.60
C CYS A 172 -5.69 13.04 -2.88
N GLY A 173 -5.32 14.32 -2.98
CA GLY A 173 -5.62 15.16 -4.14
C GLY A 173 -5.03 14.61 -5.43
N ALA A 174 -3.76 14.19 -5.40
CA ALA A 174 -3.08 13.57 -6.53
C ALA A 174 -3.77 12.26 -6.96
N LEU A 175 -4.15 11.40 -6.01
CA LEU A 175 -4.84 10.15 -6.29
C LEU A 175 -6.22 10.41 -6.92
N VAL A 176 -7.00 11.33 -6.35
CA VAL A 176 -8.32 11.72 -6.87
C VAL A 176 -8.20 12.30 -8.28
N LEU A 177 -7.25 13.21 -8.50
CA LEU A 177 -6.99 13.82 -9.82
C LEU A 177 -6.67 12.75 -10.86
N VAL A 178 -5.71 11.88 -10.57
CA VAL A 178 -5.30 10.79 -11.48
C VAL A 178 -6.47 9.86 -11.78
N GLN A 179 -7.33 9.59 -10.79
CA GLN A 179 -8.53 8.78 -10.98
C GLN A 179 -9.63 9.51 -11.76
N ALA A 180 -9.78 10.83 -11.64
CA ALA A 180 -10.73 11.64 -12.39
C ALA A 180 -10.34 11.74 -13.87
N LEU A 181 -9.06 11.96 -14.17
CA LEU A 181 -8.51 12.03 -15.53
C LEU A 181 -8.82 10.78 -16.37
N ARG A 182 -8.96 9.62 -15.73
CA ARG A 182 -9.32 8.34 -16.38
C ARG A 182 -10.73 8.32 -16.98
N PHE A 183 -11.63 9.17 -16.46
CA PHE A 183 -13.03 9.24 -16.89
C PHE A 183 -13.24 10.31 -17.96
N ILE A 184 -12.48 11.40 -17.92
CA ILE A 184 -12.54 12.49 -18.90
C ILE A 184 -12.15 11.98 -20.29
N ARG A 185 -11.07 11.19 -20.39
CA ARG A 185 -10.62 10.55 -21.65
C ARG A 185 -11.49 9.39 -22.14
N ARG A 186 -12.61 9.09 -21.45
CA ARG A 186 -13.57 8.05 -21.85
C ARG A 186 -14.71 8.62 -22.70
N ARG A 187 -14.82 9.96 -22.78
CA ARG A 187 -15.87 10.69 -23.50
C ARG A 187 -15.37 11.43 -24.76
N VAL A 188 -14.10 11.26 -25.11
CA VAL A 188 -13.49 11.72 -26.37
C VAL A 188 -13.10 10.48 -27.13
#